data_AF-A0A7M1KJQ8-F1
#
_entry.id   AF-A0A7M1KJQ8-F1
#
_cell.length_a   1.000
_cell.length_b   1.000
_cell.length_c   1.000
_cell.angle_alpha   90.00
_cell.angle_beta   90.00
_cell.angle_gamma   90.00
#
_symmetry.space_group_name_H-M   'P 1'
#
loop_
_entity.id
_entity.type
_entity.pdbx_description
1 polymer ?
#
loop_
_entity_poly.entity_id
_entity_poly.type
_entity_poly.pdbx_seq_one_letter_code
_entity_poly.pdbx_strand_id
1 'polypeptide(L)'
;MISNHLSLVEELRPVSDELATQVAEFLAAGGQIEEAAPYNYKPKPITYSNQMPPAPKPFVRRRVEAAPLPLDKNDIRTQARIKLTEQIRQLGVTHTQTEVAAALGVSRRLIYNHAERYDITFKAPTRGGARNLVRREPDEARDAKYAERIRAFLELGITRRQCCGRLAIGNKAFERIIAAHGIDYPKARQGRNSCAA
;
A
#
# COMPACT_ATOMS: atom_id res chain seq x y z
N MET A 1 22.90 -59.00 -16.01
CA MET A 1 22.03 -58.18 -15.13
C MET A 1 20.61 -58.60 -15.40
N ILE A 2 19.99 -59.32 -14.46
CA ILE A 2 18.66 -59.89 -14.62
C ILE A 2 17.64 -58.88 -14.08
N SER A 3 17.07 -58.13 -15.02
CA SER A 3 15.71 -57.54 -15.06
C SER A 3 15.06 -56.96 -13.78
N ASN A 4 15.15 -55.64 -13.60
CA ASN A 4 14.17 -54.85 -12.82
C ASN A 4 12.70 -55.07 -13.28
N HIS A 5 12.50 -55.50 -14.53
CA HIS A 5 11.17 -55.77 -15.06
C HIS A 5 10.45 -56.92 -14.36
N LEU A 6 11.18 -57.92 -13.82
CA LEU A 6 10.55 -59.01 -13.08
C LEU A 6 10.06 -58.56 -11.70
N SER A 7 10.82 -57.73 -10.99
CA SER A 7 10.39 -57.20 -9.69
C SER A 7 9.17 -56.30 -9.84
N LEU A 8 9.15 -55.44 -10.86
CA LEU A 8 8.03 -54.53 -11.11
C LEU A 8 6.75 -55.29 -11.51
N VAL A 9 6.88 -56.41 -12.22
CA VAL A 9 5.72 -57.28 -12.50
C VAL A 9 5.21 -57.93 -11.22
N GLU A 10 6.08 -58.44 -10.34
CA GLU A 10 5.68 -59.01 -9.05
C GLU A 10 5.03 -57.97 -8.12
N GLU A 11 5.55 -56.75 -8.09
CA GLU A 11 4.97 -55.62 -7.35
C GLU A 11 3.56 -55.23 -7.86
N LEU A 12 3.32 -55.33 -9.16
CA LEU A 12 2.03 -54.98 -9.78
C LEU A 12 1.00 -56.13 -9.80
N ARG A 13 1.39 -57.38 -9.48
CA ARG A 13 0.46 -58.51 -9.37
C ARG A 13 -0.74 -58.26 -8.45
N PRO A 14 -0.59 -57.79 -7.20
CA PRO A 14 -1.74 -57.56 -6.34
C PRO A 14 -2.72 -56.54 -6.94
N VAL A 15 -2.22 -55.47 -7.57
CA VAL A 15 -3.05 -54.46 -8.24
C VAL A 15 -3.78 -55.05 -9.44
N SER A 16 -3.10 -55.91 -10.22
CA SER A 16 -3.73 -56.64 -11.33
C SER A 16 -4.84 -57.57 -10.84
N ASP A 17 -4.62 -58.28 -9.73
CA ASP A 17 -5.59 -59.20 -9.16
C ASP A 17 -6.82 -58.45 -8.62
N GLU A 18 -6.61 -57.30 -7.96
CA GLU A 18 -7.69 -56.40 -7.51
C GLU A 18 -8.51 -55.83 -8.68
N LEU A 19 -7.88 -55.46 -9.80
CA LEU A 19 -8.61 -55.02 -10.99
C LEU A 19 -9.40 -56.17 -11.63
N ALA A 20 -8.82 -57.38 -11.64
CA ALA A 20 -9.50 -58.56 -12.17
C ALA A 20 -10.76 -58.92 -11.36
N THR A 21 -10.71 -58.79 -10.03
CA THR A 21 -11.90 -59.01 -9.18
C THR A 21 -12.97 -57.95 -9.44
N GLN A 22 -12.61 -56.67 -9.54
CA GLN A 22 -13.55 -55.58 -9.85
C GLN A 22 -14.23 -55.75 -11.22
N VAL A 23 -13.47 -56.17 -12.24
CA VAL A 23 -14.04 -56.46 -13.56
C VAL A 23 -14.99 -57.66 -13.49
N ALA A 24 -14.64 -58.71 -12.75
CA ALA A 24 -15.51 -59.88 -12.57
C ALA A 24 -16.81 -59.52 -11.83
N GLU A 25 -16.74 -58.70 -10.78
CA GLU A 25 -17.92 -58.19 -10.06
C GLU A 25 -18.81 -57.34 -10.97
N PHE A 26 -18.22 -56.45 -11.79
CA PHE A 26 -18.95 -55.62 -12.76
C PHE A 26 -19.70 -56.46 -13.81
N LEU A 27 -19.05 -57.49 -14.35
CA LEU A 27 -19.68 -58.41 -15.29
C LEU A 27 -20.76 -59.28 -14.62
N ALA A 28 -20.52 -59.76 -13.40
CA ALA A 28 -21.51 -60.54 -12.63
C ALA A 28 -22.76 -59.72 -12.27
N ALA A 29 -22.60 -58.42 -12.03
CA ALA A 29 -23.70 -57.47 -11.82
C ALA A 29 -24.48 -57.13 -13.12
N GLY A 30 -24.09 -57.71 -14.26
CA GLY A 30 -24.74 -57.51 -15.56
C GLY A 30 -24.17 -56.35 -16.39
N GLY A 31 -23.00 -55.82 -16.02
CA GLY A 31 -22.30 -54.79 -16.79
C GLY A 31 -21.82 -55.31 -18.15
N GLN A 32 -21.82 -54.45 -19.15
CA GLN A 32 -21.29 -54.72 -20.49
C GLN A 32 -20.10 -53.79 -20.76
N ILE A 33 -19.03 -54.33 -21.34
CA ILE A 33 -17.85 -53.54 -21.74
C ILE A 33 -17.94 -53.33 -23.25
N GLU A 34 -18.17 -52.09 -23.67
CA GLU A 34 -18.16 -51.70 -25.09
C GLU A 34 -16.76 -51.22 -25.48
N GLU A 35 -16.17 -51.82 -26.52
CA GLU A 35 -14.92 -51.35 -27.11
C GLU A 35 -15.23 -50.17 -28.04
N ALA A 36 -14.69 -48.99 -27.71
CA ALA A 36 -14.88 -47.81 -28.53
C ALA A 36 -14.15 -47.95 -29.88
N ALA A 37 -14.76 -47.45 -30.95
CA ALA A 37 -14.14 -47.44 -32.27
C ALA A 37 -12.81 -46.66 -32.27
N PRO A 38 -11.80 -47.09 -33.02
CA PRO A 38 -10.48 -46.45 -33.02
C PRO A 38 -10.58 -45.00 -33.53
N TYR A 39 -10.02 -44.06 -32.74
CA TYR A 39 -10.02 -42.63 -33.08
C TYR A 39 -9.11 -42.37 -34.29
N ASN A 40 -9.71 -42.03 -35.43
CA ASN A 40 -8.98 -41.78 -36.67
C ASN A 40 -8.50 -40.31 -36.74
N TYR A 41 -7.53 -39.96 -35.90
CA TYR A 41 -6.91 -38.63 -35.93
C TYR A 41 -6.00 -38.49 -37.14
N LYS A 42 -6.35 -37.58 -38.06
CA LYS A 42 -5.44 -37.15 -39.13
C LYS A 42 -4.73 -35.86 -38.70
N PRO A 43 -3.42 -35.88 -38.43
CA PRO A 43 -2.70 -34.66 -38.10
C PRO A 43 -2.78 -33.67 -39.26
N LYS A 44 -2.88 -32.38 -38.94
CA LYS A 44 -2.88 -31.32 -39.97
C LYS A 44 -1.54 -31.35 -40.72
N PRO A 45 -1.54 -31.16 -42.05
CA PRO A 45 -0.31 -31.09 -42.83
C PRO A 45 0.55 -29.92 -42.34
N ILE A 46 1.87 -30.13 -42.33
CA ILE A 46 2.84 -29.10 -41.95
C ILE A 46 2.89 -28.07 -43.08
N THR A 47 2.36 -26.86 -42.83
CA THR A 47 2.52 -25.74 -43.76
C THR A 47 3.88 -25.10 -43.54
N TYR A 48 4.81 -25.28 -44.49
CA TYR A 48 6.04 -24.50 -44.53
C TYR A 48 5.73 -23.09 -45.03
N SER A 49 5.94 -22.08 -44.19
CA SER A 49 5.88 -20.69 -44.62
C SER A 49 7.04 -20.41 -45.56
N ASN A 50 6.75 -20.11 -46.83
CA ASN A 50 7.73 -19.59 -47.78
C ASN A 50 7.98 -18.07 -47.62
N GLN A 51 7.36 -17.43 -46.62
CA GLN A 51 7.63 -16.03 -46.34
C GLN A 51 8.97 -15.92 -45.64
N MET A 52 9.92 -15.23 -46.27
CA MET A 52 11.15 -14.83 -45.60
C MET A 52 10.77 -14.10 -44.31
N PRO A 53 11.39 -14.46 -43.17
CA PRO A 53 11.17 -13.71 -41.95
C PRO A 53 11.53 -12.24 -42.20
N PRO A 54 10.81 -11.30 -41.58
CA PRO A 54 11.14 -9.88 -41.70
C PRO A 54 12.61 -9.68 -41.33
N ALA A 55 13.32 -8.85 -42.11
CA ALA A 55 14.74 -8.63 -41.92
C ALA A 55 15.06 -8.35 -40.44
N PRO A 56 16.10 -8.98 -39.87
CA PRO A 56 16.43 -8.80 -38.47
C PRO A 56 16.70 -7.32 -38.20
N LYS A 57 16.16 -6.81 -37.08
CA LYS A 57 16.42 -5.44 -36.64
C LYS A 57 17.94 -5.21 -36.60
N PRO A 58 18.45 -4.10 -37.15
CA PRO A 58 19.88 -3.82 -37.12
C PRO A 58 20.35 -3.87 -35.67
N PHE A 59 21.43 -4.62 -35.43
CA PHE A 59 22.04 -4.72 -34.11
C PHE A 59 22.45 -3.30 -33.67
N VAL A 60 21.75 -2.76 -32.68
CA VAL A 60 22.22 -1.53 -32.03
C VAL A 60 23.46 -1.95 -31.25
N ARG A 61 24.65 -1.57 -31.73
CA ARG A 61 25.88 -1.73 -30.95
C ARG A 61 25.62 -1.13 -29.57
N ARG A 62 25.94 -1.89 -28.51
CA ARG A 62 25.89 -1.39 -27.13
C ARG A 62 26.52 -0.01 -27.12
N ARG A 63 25.79 1.03 -26.69
CA ARG A 63 26.35 2.39 -26.57
C ARG A 63 27.65 2.24 -25.78
N VAL A 64 28.77 2.54 -26.43
CA VAL A 64 30.05 2.68 -25.73
C VAL A 64 29.78 3.71 -24.66
N GLU A 65 30.02 3.36 -23.38
CA GLU A 65 29.93 4.34 -22.32
C GLU A 65 30.87 5.48 -22.70
N ALA A 66 30.30 6.62 -23.07
CA ALA A 66 31.09 7.78 -23.40
C ALA A 66 31.93 8.09 -22.15
N ALA A 67 33.24 8.23 -22.33
CA ALA A 67 34.10 8.69 -21.24
C ALA A 67 33.43 9.92 -20.61
N PRO A 68 33.30 9.97 -19.27
CA PRO A 68 32.65 11.08 -18.63
C PRO A 68 33.35 12.35 -19.11
N LEU A 69 32.56 13.27 -19.66
CA LEU A 69 33.07 14.60 -20.02
C LEU A 69 33.82 15.12 -18.79
N PRO A 70 35.04 15.66 -18.94
CA PRO A 70 35.73 16.28 -17.83
C PRO A 70 34.87 17.44 -17.35
N LEU A 71 34.11 17.21 -16.27
CA LEU A 71 33.37 18.25 -15.59
C LEU A 71 34.43 19.16 -15.00
N ASP A 72 34.58 20.34 -15.60
CA ASP A 72 35.52 21.35 -15.12
C ASP A 72 35.23 21.61 -13.64
N LYS A 73 36.25 21.71 -12.79
CA LYS A 73 36.08 21.95 -11.34
C LYS A 73 35.31 23.25 -11.08
N ASN A 74 35.29 24.14 -12.07
CA ASN A 74 34.58 25.41 -12.11
C ASN A 74 33.25 25.37 -12.88
N ASP A 75 32.66 24.19 -13.15
CA ASP A 75 31.35 24.10 -13.80
C ASP A 75 30.34 24.98 -13.04
N ILE A 76 29.72 25.92 -13.76
CA ILE A 76 28.77 26.89 -13.18
C ILE A 76 27.66 26.16 -12.40
N ARG A 77 27.29 24.94 -12.84
CA ARG A 77 26.30 24.11 -12.16
C ARG A 77 26.78 23.59 -10.81
N THR A 78 28.04 23.22 -10.68
CA THR A 78 28.59 22.74 -9.40
C THR A 78 28.71 23.89 -8.42
N GLN A 79 29.17 25.06 -8.87
CA GLN A 79 29.23 26.28 -8.05
C GLN A 79 27.84 26.73 -7.56
N ALA A 80 26.83 26.72 -8.45
CA ALA A 80 25.46 27.07 -8.06
C ALA A 80 24.90 26.12 -7.00
N ARG A 81 25.17 24.81 -7.12
CA ARG A 81 24.77 23.80 -6.12
C ARG A 81 25.48 24.00 -4.78
N ILE A 82 26.76 24.34 -4.80
CA ILE A 82 27.53 24.61 -3.57
C ILE A 82 26.97 25.85 -2.86
N LYS A 83 26.77 26.96 -3.59
CA LYS A 83 26.19 28.20 -3.06
C LYS A 83 24.80 27.97 -2.45
N LEU A 84 23.95 27.22 -3.14
CA LEU A 84 22.62 26.88 -2.65
C LEU A 84 22.72 26.04 -1.35
N THR A 85 23.64 25.08 -1.31
CA THR A 85 23.86 24.23 -0.13
C THR A 85 24.34 25.05 1.07
N GLU A 86 25.24 26.02 0.85
CA GLU A 86 25.69 26.96 1.89
C GLU A 86 24.55 27.84 2.40
N GLN A 87 23.70 28.35 1.52
CA GLN A 87 22.50 29.10 1.90
C GLN A 87 21.53 28.26 2.73
N ILE A 88 21.28 27.01 2.31
CA ILE A 88 20.46 26.06 3.08
C ILE A 88 21.07 25.83 4.47
N ARG A 89 22.39 25.67 4.56
CA ARG A 89 23.09 25.45 5.85
C ARG A 89 22.94 26.67 6.77
N GLN A 90 23.11 27.88 6.25
CA GLN A 90 22.96 29.11 7.03
C GLN A 90 21.52 29.31 7.53
N LEU A 91 20.54 29.12 6.65
CA LEU A 91 19.12 29.26 7.00
C LEU A 91 18.64 28.13 7.91
N GLY A 92 19.19 26.92 7.77
CA GLY A 92 18.76 25.76 8.54
C GLY A 92 19.03 25.84 10.04
N VAL A 93 20.03 26.62 10.46
CA VAL A 93 20.31 26.90 11.88
C VAL A 93 19.13 27.65 12.55
N THR A 94 18.49 28.54 11.81
CA THR A 94 17.48 29.47 12.37
C THR A 94 16.05 29.07 12.02
N HIS A 95 15.82 28.51 10.83
CA HIS A 95 14.51 28.25 10.23
C HIS A 95 14.21 26.74 10.15
N THR A 96 12.93 26.41 10.11
CA THR A 96 12.48 25.04 9.84
C THR A 96 12.59 24.71 8.35
N GLN A 97 12.61 23.42 7.98
CA GLN A 97 12.74 23.01 6.57
C GLN A 97 11.68 23.66 5.64
N THR A 98 10.46 23.84 6.13
CA THR A 98 9.36 24.49 5.38
C THR A 98 9.58 25.98 5.21
N GLU A 99 10.13 26.65 6.22
CA GLU A 99 10.45 28.07 6.17
C GLU A 99 11.65 28.33 5.24
N VAL A 100 12.68 27.48 5.27
CA VAL A 100 13.82 27.55 4.32
C VAL A 100 13.33 27.38 2.88
N ALA A 101 12.37 26.47 2.64
CA ALA A 101 11.75 26.28 1.32
C ALA A 101 11.04 27.55 0.83
N ALA A 102 10.27 28.18 1.72
CA ALA A 102 9.58 29.43 1.40
C ALA A 102 10.55 30.58 1.16
N ALA A 103 11.61 30.71 1.97
CA ALA A 103 12.60 31.78 1.86
C ALA A 103 13.42 31.70 0.56
N LEU A 104 13.80 30.50 0.13
CA LEU A 104 14.58 30.30 -1.10
C LEU A 104 13.69 30.19 -2.36
N GLY A 105 12.36 30.08 -2.21
CA GLY A 105 11.44 29.86 -3.33
C GLY A 105 11.61 28.48 -4.00
N VAL A 106 12.10 27.48 -3.26
CA VAL A 106 12.41 26.15 -3.79
C VAL A 106 11.52 25.09 -3.16
N SER A 107 11.26 24.00 -3.88
CA SER A 107 10.49 22.88 -3.34
C SER A 107 11.10 22.29 -2.06
N ARG A 108 10.24 21.94 -1.10
CA ARG A 108 10.64 21.27 0.15
C ARG A 108 11.45 19.98 -0.10
N ARG A 109 11.11 19.24 -1.16
CA ARG A 109 11.78 17.97 -1.51
C ARG A 109 13.23 18.19 -1.98
N LEU A 110 13.53 19.29 -2.64
CA LEU A 110 14.91 19.62 -3.01
C LEU A 110 15.75 19.88 -1.77
N ILE A 111 15.24 20.64 -0.81
CA ILE A 111 15.95 20.91 0.45
C ILE A 111 16.18 19.63 1.24
N TYR A 112 15.19 18.72 1.27
CA TYR A 112 15.37 17.38 1.85
C TYR A 112 16.54 16.62 1.21
N ASN A 113 16.58 16.56 -0.12
CA ASN A 113 17.65 15.85 -0.83
C ASN A 113 19.04 16.48 -0.59
N HIS A 114 19.13 17.81 -0.49
CA HIS A 114 20.38 18.49 -0.14
C HIS A 114 20.78 18.19 1.31
N ALA A 115 19.83 18.21 2.23
CA ALA A 115 20.09 17.93 3.63
C ALA A 115 20.59 16.51 3.88
N GLU A 116 19.99 15.53 3.21
CA GLU A 116 20.40 14.12 3.26
C GLU A 116 21.80 13.89 2.66
N ARG A 117 22.18 14.65 1.62
CA ARG A 117 23.49 14.52 0.96
C ARG A 117 24.64 15.21 1.70
N TYR A 118 24.35 16.27 2.43
CA TYR A 118 25.35 17.14 3.05
C TYR A 118 25.23 17.22 4.58
N ASP A 119 24.47 16.29 5.18
CA ASP A 119 24.22 16.17 6.62
C ASP A 119 23.80 17.50 7.29
N ILE A 120 22.89 18.23 6.63
CA ILE A 120 22.40 19.51 7.13
C ILE A 120 21.22 19.26 8.07
N THR A 121 21.34 19.74 9.29
CA THR A 121 20.27 19.70 10.29
C THR A 121 19.48 21.01 10.29
N PHE A 122 18.18 20.92 10.55
CA PHE A 122 17.27 22.08 10.64
C PHE A 122 16.71 22.22 12.04
N LYS A 123 16.26 23.44 12.37
CA LYS A 123 15.42 23.66 13.54
C LYS A 123 14.17 22.77 13.47
N ALA A 124 13.86 22.12 14.60
CA ALA A 124 12.66 21.31 14.72
C ALA A 124 11.41 22.19 14.55
N PRO A 125 10.41 21.76 13.75
CA PRO A 125 9.18 22.52 13.59
C PRO A 125 8.40 22.59 14.90
N THR A 126 7.91 23.79 15.23
CA THR A 126 7.11 24.07 16.43
C THR A 126 5.79 23.29 16.44
N ARG A 127 5.23 23.01 15.26
CA ARG A 127 3.98 22.27 15.04
C ARG A 127 4.21 21.15 14.01
N GLY A 128 3.78 19.94 14.32
CA GLY A 128 3.82 18.72 13.49
C GLY A 128 4.38 17.48 14.21
N GLY A 129 3.61 16.39 14.24
CA GLY A 129 4.07 15.04 14.61
C GLY A 129 4.22 14.76 16.11
N ALA A 130 4.97 13.71 16.45
CA ALA A 130 5.17 13.25 17.83
C ALA A 130 5.99 14.23 18.71
N ARG A 131 6.65 15.21 18.10
CA ARG A 131 7.52 16.21 18.77
C ARG A 131 6.90 17.61 18.78
N ASN A 132 5.58 17.70 18.85
CA ASN A 132 4.88 18.98 19.04
C ASN A 132 5.36 19.63 20.34
N LEU A 133 6.22 20.65 20.22
CA LEU A 133 6.70 21.44 21.35
C LEU A 133 5.59 22.30 21.96
N VAL A 134 4.57 22.62 21.17
CA VAL A 134 3.43 23.45 21.59
C VAL A 134 2.15 22.61 21.62
N ARG A 135 1.41 22.68 22.73
CA ARG A 135 0.10 22.06 22.87
C ARG A 135 -0.86 22.68 21.84
N ARG A 136 -1.64 21.85 21.14
CA ARG A 136 -2.68 22.34 20.24
C ARG A 136 -3.69 23.17 21.04
N GLU A 137 -3.72 24.46 20.77
CA GLU A 137 -4.72 25.36 21.32
C GLU A 137 -6.07 25.11 20.63
N PRO A 138 -7.17 25.15 21.39
CA PRO A 138 -8.50 25.07 20.81
C PRO A 138 -8.87 26.36 20.09
N ASP A 139 -9.49 26.23 18.91
CA ASP A 139 -9.98 27.37 18.15
C ASP A 139 -11.32 27.87 18.74
N GLU A 140 -11.29 28.93 19.54
CA GLU A 140 -12.48 29.49 20.23
C GLU A 140 -13.62 29.83 19.27
N ALA A 141 -13.31 30.41 18.11
CA ALA A 141 -14.31 30.73 17.09
C ALA A 141 -15.02 29.49 16.52
N ARG A 142 -14.31 28.35 16.46
CA ARG A 142 -14.89 27.07 16.03
C ARG A 142 -15.75 26.47 17.14
N ASP A 143 -15.32 26.62 18.38
CA ASP A 143 -16.06 26.13 19.54
C ASP A 143 -17.36 26.88 19.76
N ALA A 144 -17.40 28.19 19.55
CA ALA A 144 -18.62 28.99 19.60
C ALA A 144 -19.68 28.47 18.61
N LYS A 145 -19.28 28.19 17.36
CA LYS A 145 -20.16 27.59 16.35
C LYS A 145 -20.64 26.19 16.75
N TYR A 146 -19.80 25.41 17.42
CA TYR A 146 -20.22 24.11 17.93
C TYR A 146 -21.20 24.25 19.11
N ALA A 147 -21.01 25.22 19.99
CA ALA A 147 -21.91 25.46 21.12
C ALA A 147 -23.33 25.77 20.66
N GLU A 148 -23.50 26.61 19.64
CA GLU A 148 -24.80 26.90 19.02
C GLU A 148 -25.46 25.64 18.47
N ARG A 149 -24.71 24.81 17.75
CA ARG A 149 -25.22 23.53 17.20
C ARG A 149 -25.54 22.52 18.31
N ILE A 150 -24.75 22.48 19.38
CA ILE A 150 -24.99 21.60 20.52
C ILE A 150 -26.29 21.99 21.23
N ARG A 151 -26.58 23.29 21.37
CA ARG A 151 -27.88 23.76 21.90
C ARG A 151 -29.05 23.35 21.01
N ALA A 152 -28.94 23.54 19.70
CA ALA A 152 -29.97 23.10 18.76
C ALA A 152 -30.18 21.57 18.83
N PHE A 153 -29.12 20.78 19.00
CA PHE A 153 -29.25 19.33 19.14
C PHE A 153 -29.79 18.88 20.50
N LEU A 154 -29.59 19.68 21.55
CA LEU A 154 -30.19 19.45 22.85
C LEU A 154 -31.72 19.63 22.78
N GLU A 155 -32.19 20.69 22.12
CA GLU A 155 -33.62 20.94 21.89
C GLU A 155 -34.28 19.81 21.08
N LEU A 156 -33.56 19.24 20.12
CA LEU A 156 -34.03 18.10 19.32
C LEU A 156 -33.97 16.75 20.08
N GLY A 157 -33.51 16.73 21.34
CA GLY A 157 -33.44 15.51 22.16
C GLY A 157 -32.40 14.48 21.69
N ILE A 158 -31.39 14.91 20.94
CA ILE A 158 -30.37 14.01 20.39
C ILE A 158 -29.43 13.55 21.50
N THR A 159 -29.01 12.28 21.46
CA THR A 159 -28.06 11.77 22.47
C THR A 159 -26.65 12.32 22.25
N ARG A 160 -25.86 12.42 23.33
CA ARG A 160 -24.45 12.90 23.27
C ARG A 160 -23.61 12.17 22.22
N ARG A 161 -23.75 10.85 22.11
CA ARG A 161 -23.00 10.03 21.12
C ARG A 161 -23.36 10.42 19.69
N GLN A 162 -24.65 10.61 19.41
CA GLN A 162 -25.13 11.04 18.09
C GLN A 162 -24.70 12.48 17.78
N CYS A 163 -24.71 13.37 18.77
CA CYS A 163 -24.24 14.75 18.63
C CYS A 163 -22.75 14.80 18.26
N CYS A 164 -21.88 14.06 18.99
CA CYS A 164 -20.46 13.93 18.65
C CYS A 164 -20.23 13.38 17.24
N GLY A 165 -21.02 12.37 16.83
CA GLY A 165 -20.95 11.79 15.48
C GLY A 165 -21.35 12.78 14.39
N ARG A 166 -22.46 13.51 14.57
CA ARG A 166 -22.94 14.51 13.61
C ARG A 166 -22.04 15.74 13.49
N LEU A 167 -21.38 16.13 14.58
CA LEU A 167 -20.44 17.25 14.60
C LEU A 167 -19.01 16.83 14.22
N ALA A 168 -18.75 15.53 14.05
CA ALA A 168 -17.43 14.94 13.83
C ALA A 168 -16.38 15.42 14.85
N ILE A 169 -16.76 15.47 16.13
CA ILE A 169 -15.91 15.89 17.25
C ILE A 169 -15.69 14.76 18.25
N GLY A 170 -14.50 14.69 18.81
CA GLY A 170 -14.16 13.73 19.86
C GLY A 170 -14.82 14.09 21.21
N ASN A 171 -15.00 13.08 22.06
CA ASN A 171 -15.70 13.25 23.33
C ASN A 171 -15.06 14.30 24.26
N LYS A 172 -13.72 14.36 24.31
CA LYS A 172 -12.97 15.36 25.11
C LYS A 172 -13.20 16.79 24.60
N ALA A 173 -13.32 16.98 23.29
CA ALA A 173 -13.59 18.30 22.71
C ALA A 173 -15.02 18.74 23.04
N PHE A 174 -15.98 17.83 22.93
CA PHE A 174 -17.38 18.08 23.30
C PHE A 174 -17.55 18.47 24.77
N GLU A 175 -16.91 17.73 25.69
CA GLU A 175 -16.92 18.01 27.12
C GLU A 175 -16.36 19.39 27.45
N ARG A 176 -15.26 19.77 26.79
CA ARG A 176 -14.65 21.09 26.93
C ARG A 176 -15.56 22.22 26.43
N ILE A 177 -16.20 22.04 25.27
CA ILE A 177 -17.09 23.05 24.68
C ILE A 177 -18.30 23.28 25.60
N ILE A 178 -18.89 22.20 26.12
CA ILE A 178 -20.03 22.28 27.05
C ILE A 178 -19.64 22.99 28.35
N ALA A 179 -18.49 22.66 28.92
CA ALA A 179 -18.00 23.32 30.13
C ALA A 179 -17.69 24.81 29.90
N ALA A 180 -17.09 25.16 28.75
CA ALA A 180 -16.77 26.55 28.40
C ALA A 180 -18.02 27.41 28.14
N HIS A 181 -19.09 26.82 27.58
CA HIS A 181 -20.31 27.54 27.22
C HIS A 181 -21.49 27.32 28.18
N GLY A 182 -21.26 26.65 29.31
CA GLY A 182 -22.25 26.43 30.37
C GLY A 182 -23.49 25.65 29.94
N ILE A 183 -23.35 24.73 28.98
CA ILE A 183 -24.48 23.92 28.50
C ILE A 183 -24.65 22.73 29.45
N ASP A 184 -25.86 22.42 29.93
CA ASP A 184 -26.10 21.17 30.65
C ASP A 184 -26.67 20.13 29.68
N TYR A 185 -25.82 19.19 29.27
CA TYR A 185 -26.20 18.14 28.32
C TYR A 185 -26.30 16.80 29.07
N PRO A 186 -27.44 16.09 28.99
CA PRO A 186 -27.67 14.89 29.78
C PRO A 186 -26.60 13.83 29.47
N LYS A 187 -25.89 13.39 30.51
CA LYS A 187 -25.03 12.20 30.43
C LYS A 187 -25.92 10.97 30.36
N ALA A 188 -25.64 10.09 29.40
CA ALA A 188 -26.24 8.77 29.39
C ALA A 188 -25.90 8.10 30.73
N ARG A 189 -26.93 7.80 31.55
CA ARG A 189 -26.76 6.93 32.70
C ARG A 189 -26.32 5.56 32.16
N GLN A 190 -25.31 4.94 32.77
CA GLN A 190 -25.00 3.54 32.48
C GLN A 190 -26.25 2.72 32.81
N GLY A 191 -27.02 2.37 31.79
CA GLY A 191 -28.19 1.51 31.91
C GLY A 191 -27.74 0.06 32.01
N ARG A 192 -28.21 -0.60 33.08
CA ARG A 192 -28.21 -2.04 33.39
C ARG A 192 -27.86 -2.97 32.22
N ASN A 193 -27.05 -3.99 32.52
CA ASN A 193 -26.84 -5.19 31.70
C ASN A 193 -28.18 -5.71 31.17
N SER A 194 -28.57 -5.33 29.96
CA SER A 194 -29.78 -5.82 29.30
C SER A 194 -29.42 -7.03 28.46
N CYS A 195 -29.24 -8.17 29.13
CA CYS A 195 -29.39 -9.51 28.57
C CYS A 195 -29.97 -10.39 29.69
N ALA A 196 -31.29 -10.51 29.74
CA ALA A 196 -31.92 -11.70 30.31
C ALA A 196 -32.05 -12.69 29.14
N ALA A 197 -31.49 -13.89 29.33
CA ALA A 197 -31.54 -15.01 28.41
C ALA A 197 -32.97 -15.57 28.28
#